data_AF-A0A502MA28-F1
#
_entry.id   AF-A0A502MA28-F1
#
_cell.length_a   1.000
_cell.length_b   1.000
_cell.length_c   1.000
_cell.angle_alpha   90.00
_cell.angle_beta   90.00
_cell.angle_gamma   90.00
#
_symmetry.space_group_name_H-M   'P 1'
#
loop_
_entity.id
_entity.type
_entity.pdbx_description
1 polymer ?
#
loop_
_entity_poly.entity_id
_entity_poly.type
_entity_poly.pdbx_seq_one_letter_code
_entity_poly.pdbx_strand_id
1 'polypeptide(L)'
;MIPLRIKVEANADQMFVVRLRSFEGVTREHKAGQLTPFDVVLDRVGPEGAHYVGEGGPIRILGIDPANVDGDVLLVNPRRGTADRLIRSSSRHNTFLVTERCDQICLMCSQPPKRHHVDLFPYFETAALLAPEGATIGISGGEPTLFKAQLFDFLERVLSVRPDLSFHVLTNGQHFGEGDREAMSCIDRGRVVWGIPLYSRDPVVHDEIVAKAGAHEQLLENLAIMCRLGAQVELRTVLMRPNADGLLKLASFIAATLPFVRTWAIMQMENIGFGRMNWKTLFYDSSEGFDIVGRSIDRVRSRGIDAWLYNFPLCTVPEPYRSLAPATISDWKRAYRDECNGCSVKDRCGGFFEWHPANRGYSKLGAIQ
;
A
#
# COMPACT_ATOMS: atom_id res chain seq x y z
N MET A 1 -5.24 18.10 -2.91
CA MET A 1 -4.49 16.94 -2.39
C MET A 1 -4.95 16.65 -0.96
N ILE A 2 -5.18 15.39 -0.61
CA ILE A 2 -5.62 15.02 0.75
C ILE A 2 -4.44 15.19 1.72
N PRO A 3 -4.57 15.97 2.81
CA PRO A 3 -3.46 16.21 3.73
C PRO A 3 -3.22 14.95 4.58
N LEU A 4 -2.12 14.24 4.35
CA LEU A 4 -1.71 13.09 5.19
C LEU A 4 -0.92 13.53 6.43
N ARG A 5 -0.36 14.74 6.40
CA ARG A 5 0.25 15.40 7.55
C ARG A 5 -0.50 16.69 7.83
N ILE A 6 -0.86 16.90 9.08
CA ILE A 6 -1.59 18.08 9.54
C ILE A 6 -0.78 18.82 10.61
N LYS A 7 -1.00 20.13 10.73
CA LYS A 7 -0.39 20.95 11.77
C LYS A 7 -1.17 20.76 13.07
N VAL A 8 -0.44 20.59 14.16
CA VAL A 8 -1.03 20.36 15.48
C VAL A 8 -0.24 21.08 16.57
N GLU A 9 -0.92 21.43 17.64
CA GLU A 9 -0.31 21.90 18.87
C GLU A 9 -0.77 20.98 20.01
N ALA A 10 0.20 20.45 20.76
CA ALA A 10 -0.06 19.60 21.91
C ALA A 10 1.05 19.85 22.94
N ASN A 11 0.70 19.89 24.21
CA ASN A 11 1.66 20.08 25.29
C ASN A 11 2.14 18.72 25.80
N ALA A 12 3.04 18.09 25.06
CA ALA A 12 3.65 16.79 25.41
C ALA A 12 5.09 16.69 24.89
N ASP A 13 5.94 15.92 25.55
CA ASP A 13 7.37 15.81 25.20
C ASP A 13 7.69 14.68 24.21
N GLN A 14 6.83 13.68 24.15
CA GLN A 14 7.00 12.46 23.36
C GLN A 14 5.92 12.34 22.27
N MET A 15 6.18 11.50 21.28
CA MET A 15 5.17 11.14 20.27
C MET A 15 4.07 10.28 20.91
N PHE A 16 2.85 10.43 20.44
CA PHE A 16 1.71 9.65 20.94
C PHE A 16 0.65 9.47 19.86
N VAL A 17 -0.23 8.47 20.04
CA VAL A 17 -1.32 8.17 19.11
C VAL A 17 -2.64 8.61 19.72
N VAL A 18 -3.50 9.23 18.90
CA VAL A 18 -4.88 9.58 19.29
C VAL A 18 -5.86 9.31 18.17
N ARG A 19 -7.11 9.01 18.52
CA ARG A 19 -8.24 9.00 17.59
C ARG A 19 -9.11 10.22 17.81
N LEU A 20 -9.35 10.99 16.75
CA LEU A 20 -10.22 12.17 16.82
C LEU A 20 -11.69 11.75 16.89
N ARG A 21 -12.47 12.44 17.72
CA ARG A 21 -13.93 12.24 17.83
C ARG A 21 -14.64 13.59 17.83
N SER A 22 -15.51 13.85 16.86
CA SER A 22 -16.31 15.09 16.81
C SER A 22 -17.66 14.94 17.54
N PHE A 23 -18.30 13.77 17.44
CA PHE A 23 -19.64 13.48 17.98
C PHE A 23 -20.70 14.57 17.70
N GLU A 24 -20.59 15.27 16.58
CA GLU A 24 -21.59 16.26 16.18
C GLU A 24 -22.96 15.56 16.08
N GLY A 25 -23.95 16.08 16.82
CA GLY A 25 -25.33 15.53 16.83
C GLY A 25 -25.60 14.35 17.78
N VAL A 26 -24.64 13.89 18.60
CA VAL A 26 -24.82 12.75 19.53
C VAL A 26 -24.93 13.19 21.00
N THR A 27 -25.92 12.66 21.73
CA THR A 27 -26.16 12.96 23.17
C THR A 27 -25.00 12.53 24.08
N ARG A 28 -24.70 13.30 25.14
CA ARG A 28 -23.58 13.05 26.08
C ARG A 28 -23.55 11.65 26.71
N GLU A 29 -24.71 11.04 26.98
CA GLU A 29 -24.78 9.70 27.59
C GLU A 29 -24.30 8.58 26.65
N HIS A 30 -24.49 8.74 25.33
CA HIS A 30 -23.92 7.84 24.32
C HIS A 30 -22.40 8.03 24.13
N LYS A 31 -21.82 9.12 24.63
CA LYS A 31 -20.37 9.43 24.48
C LYS A 31 -19.49 8.60 25.41
N ALA A 32 -19.94 8.24 26.60
CA ALA A 32 -19.07 7.69 27.65
C ALA A 32 -18.75 6.18 27.49
N GLY A 33 -19.64 5.40 26.86
CA GLY A 33 -19.47 3.94 26.74
C GLY A 33 -18.60 3.46 25.58
N GLN A 34 -18.11 4.36 24.72
CA GLN A 34 -17.39 4.04 23.48
C GLN A 34 -16.00 4.69 23.36
N LEU A 35 -15.56 5.39 24.40
CA LEU A 35 -14.28 6.10 24.42
C LEU A 35 -13.19 5.23 25.05
N THR A 36 -12.05 5.24 24.40
CA THR A 36 -10.79 4.66 24.88
C THR A 36 -9.88 5.77 25.41
N PRO A 37 -8.84 5.43 26.19
CA PRO A 37 -7.83 6.41 26.62
C PRO A 37 -7.14 7.18 25.48
N PHE A 38 -7.19 6.65 24.26
CA PHE A 38 -6.61 7.26 23.06
C PHE A 38 -7.59 8.16 22.30
N ASP A 39 -8.86 8.21 22.68
CA ASP A 39 -9.82 9.10 22.05
C ASP A 39 -9.68 10.54 22.59
N VAL A 40 -9.67 11.50 21.68
CA VAL A 40 -9.76 12.93 21.99
C VAL A 40 -11.02 13.51 21.37
N VAL A 41 -11.81 14.20 22.19
CA VAL A 41 -13.14 14.67 21.83
C VAL A 41 -13.12 16.15 21.50
N LEU A 42 -13.77 16.53 20.39
CA LEU A 42 -13.93 17.92 19.98
C LEU A 42 -14.66 18.70 21.08
N ASP A 43 -13.97 19.70 21.62
CA ASP A 43 -14.50 20.62 22.64
C ASP A 43 -15.09 21.86 21.97
N ARG A 44 -14.32 22.49 21.08
CA ARG A 44 -14.72 23.71 20.37
C ARG A 44 -13.98 23.89 19.05
N VAL A 45 -14.63 24.54 18.10
CA VAL A 45 -14.02 24.99 16.85
C VAL A 45 -13.80 26.49 16.94
N GLY A 46 -12.53 26.92 16.87
CA GLY A 46 -12.14 28.31 16.86
C GLY A 46 -11.70 28.77 15.45
N PRO A 47 -11.48 30.08 15.26
CA PRO A 47 -11.05 30.64 13.96
C PRO A 47 -9.68 30.13 13.50
N GLU A 48 -8.83 29.69 14.42
CA GLU A 48 -7.49 29.19 14.12
C GLU A 48 -7.39 27.66 14.07
N GLY A 49 -8.43 26.94 14.49
CA GLY A 49 -8.41 25.48 14.54
C GLY A 49 -9.38 24.87 15.53
N ALA A 50 -9.40 23.54 15.53
CA ALA A 50 -10.28 22.74 16.36
C ALA A 50 -9.56 22.23 17.61
N HIS A 51 -10.18 22.44 18.76
CA HIS A 51 -9.66 22.01 20.05
C HIS A 51 -10.30 20.69 20.46
N TYR A 52 -9.46 19.71 20.78
CA TYR A 52 -9.86 18.41 21.29
C TYR A 52 -9.28 18.19 22.68
N VAL A 53 -10.00 17.45 23.51
CA VAL A 53 -9.61 17.10 24.88
C VAL A 53 -9.74 15.60 25.07
N GLY A 54 -8.71 14.99 25.66
CA GLY A 54 -8.73 13.59 26.10
C GLY A 54 -7.85 13.39 27.33
N GLU A 55 -7.63 12.15 27.73
CA GLU A 55 -6.86 11.81 28.94
C GLU A 55 -5.40 12.31 28.88
N GLY A 56 -4.79 12.28 27.69
CA GLY A 56 -3.44 12.78 27.44
C GLY A 56 -3.30 14.30 27.41
N GLY A 57 -4.37 15.05 27.66
CA GLY A 57 -4.39 16.51 27.63
C GLY A 57 -4.98 17.11 26.34
N PRO A 58 -5.00 18.45 26.24
CA PRO A 58 -5.60 19.13 25.10
C PRO A 58 -4.71 19.08 23.86
N ILE A 59 -5.33 18.92 22.70
CA ILE A 59 -4.68 19.06 21.39
C ILE A 59 -5.44 20.07 20.54
N ARG A 60 -4.72 20.85 19.73
CA ARG A 60 -5.30 21.78 18.75
C ARG A 60 -4.91 21.33 17.35
N ILE A 61 -5.89 21.09 16.49
CA ILE A 61 -5.71 20.70 15.09
C ILE A 61 -5.95 21.91 14.19
N LEU A 62 -5.02 22.19 13.28
CA LEU A 62 -5.03 23.41 12.47
C LEU A 62 -5.24 23.10 10.97
N GLY A 63 -6.02 23.94 10.29
CA GLY A 63 -6.14 23.93 8.83
C GLY A 63 -6.91 22.76 8.23
N ILE A 64 -7.71 22.05 9.03
CA ILE A 64 -8.60 21.00 8.56
C ILE A 64 -9.93 21.05 9.33
N ASP A 65 -11.03 20.89 8.60
CA ASP A 65 -12.36 20.81 9.16
C ASP A 65 -12.52 19.53 9.98
N PRO A 66 -12.94 19.61 11.26
CA PRO A 66 -13.21 18.45 12.12
C PRO A 66 -14.10 17.38 11.50
N ALA A 67 -15.10 17.78 10.71
CA ALA A 67 -16.01 16.82 10.06
C ALA A 67 -15.28 15.89 9.07
N ASN A 68 -14.14 16.33 8.51
CA ASN A 68 -13.35 15.56 7.56
C ASN A 68 -12.31 14.63 8.20
N VAL A 69 -12.19 14.66 9.53
CA VAL A 69 -11.19 13.89 10.29
C VAL A 69 -11.78 13.16 11.49
N ASP A 70 -13.11 13.11 11.62
CA ASP A 70 -13.75 12.31 12.66
C ASP A 70 -13.40 10.82 12.51
N GLY A 71 -12.99 10.20 13.61
CA GLY A 71 -12.52 8.82 13.66
C GLY A 71 -11.10 8.60 13.12
N ASP A 72 -10.42 9.63 12.57
CA ASP A 72 -9.04 9.49 12.12
C ASP A 72 -8.11 9.20 13.29
N VAL A 73 -7.11 8.37 13.03
CA VAL A 73 -6.05 8.04 13.99
C VAL A 73 -4.76 8.75 13.59
N LEU A 74 -4.23 9.55 14.50
CA LEU A 74 -3.07 10.41 14.30
C LEU A 74 -1.89 9.90 15.11
N LEU A 75 -0.68 9.95 14.52
CA LEU A 75 0.58 9.96 15.24
C LEU A 75 1.02 11.40 15.42
N VAL A 76 0.88 11.92 16.63
CA VAL A 76 1.23 13.29 16.99
C VAL A 76 2.71 13.37 17.32
N ASN A 77 3.40 14.34 16.70
CA ASN A 77 4.78 14.70 17.03
C ASN A 77 4.80 16.16 17.54
N PRO A 78 4.69 16.35 18.87
CA PRO A 78 4.62 17.69 19.47
C PRO A 78 5.84 18.56 19.14
N ARG A 79 7.04 17.96 19.16
CA ARG A 79 8.30 18.66 18.87
C ARG A 79 8.36 19.22 17.45
N ARG A 80 7.64 18.61 16.51
CA ARG A 80 7.54 19.08 15.11
C ARG A 80 6.31 19.97 14.87
N GLY A 81 5.37 20.04 15.81
CA GLY A 81 4.08 20.72 15.62
C GLY A 81 3.24 20.07 14.50
N THR A 82 3.41 18.77 14.26
CA THR A 82 2.73 18.04 13.18
C THR A 82 2.21 16.70 13.65
N ALA A 83 1.13 16.23 13.05
CA ALA A 83 0.67 14.85 13.17
C ALA A 83 0.56 14.18 11.81
N ASP A 84 0.96 12.91 11.74
CA ASP A 84 0.76 12.04 10.58
C ASP A 84 -0.58 11.31 10.76
N ARG A 85 -1.46 11.35 9.75
CA ARG A 85 -2.73 10.60 9.73
C ARG A 85 -2.44 9.14 9.37
N LEU A 86 -2.22 8.31 10.38
CA LEU A 86 -1.90 6.89 10.21
C LEU A 86 -3.09 6.10 9.65
N ILE A 87 -4.30 6.40 10.14
CA ILE A 87 -5.54 5.81 9.65
C ILE A 87 -6.53 6.94 9.39
N ARG A 88 -7.07 6.95 8.18
CA ARG A 88 -8.20 7.77 7.82
C ARG A 88 -9.46 6.91 7.88
N SER A 89 -10.39 7.25 8.77
CA SER A 89 -11.59 6.46 9.04
C SER A 89 -12.47 6.27 7.80
N SER A 90 -12.54 7.32 6.97
CA SER A 90 -13.32 7.39 5.73
C SER A 90 -12.62 6.77 4.52
N SER A 91 -11.38 6.29 4.67
CA SER A 91 -10.61 5.73 3.57
C SER A 91 -10.39 4.23 3.71
N ARG A 92 -10.44 3.52 2.58
CA ARG A 92 -9.98 2.13 2.46
C ARG A 92 -8.46 2.03 2.20
N HIS A 93 -7.79 3.16 2.01
CA HIS A 93 -6.36 3.23 1.71
C HIS A 93 -5.59 3.76 2.92
N ASN A 94 -5.27 2.85 3.84
CA ASN A 94 -4.44 3.10 5.01
C ASN A 94 -3.21 2.19 4.94
N THR A 95 -2.02 2.75 5.10
CA THR A 95 -0.77 1.99 4.99
C THR A 95 0.26 2.54 5.97
N PHE A 96 0.83 1.67 6.79
CA PHE A 96 1.93 2.01 7.67
C PHE A 96 3.26 1.87 6.94
N LEU A 97 4.04 2.94 6.95
CA LEU A 97 5.42 2.93 6.46
C LEU A 97 6.34 2.53 7.61
N VAL A 98 6.66 1.24 7.73
CA VAL A 98 7.36 0.70 8.92
C VAL A 98 8.87 0.91 8.89
N THR A 99 9.44 1.08 7.70
CA THR A 99 10.86 1.37 7.53
C THR A 99 11.15 1.96 6.16
N GLU A 100 12.23 2.73 6.04
CA GLU A 100 12.76 3.14 4.73
C GLU A 100 14.06 2.41 4.37
N ARG A 101 14.55 1.52 5.25
CA ARG A 101 15.68 0.63 4.93
C ARG A 101 15.21 -0.48 4.00
N CYS A 102 16.02 -0.78 3.00
CA CYS A 102 15.84 -1.91 2.08
C CYS A 102 17.23 -2.46 1.74
N ASP A 103 17.30 -3.74 1.42
CA ASP A 103 18.50 -4.44 0.96
C ASP A 103 18.51 -4.65 -0.57
N GLN A 104 17.55 -4.06 -1.29
CA GLN A 104 17.49 -3.98 -2.74
C GLN A 104 17.50 -2.53 -3.21
N ILE A 105 17.96 -2.29 -4.44
CA ILE A 105 18.04 -0.95 -5.04
C ILE A 105 17.33 -1.00 -6.40
N CYS A 106 16.03 -1.29 -6.36
CA CYS A 106 15.25 -1.53 -7.57
C CYS A 106 15.27 -0.32 -8.51
N LEU A 107 15.46 -0.56 -9.81
CA LEU A 107 15.65 0.49 -10.83
C LEU A 107 14.47 1.48 -10.91
N MET A 108 13.27 1.03 -10.55
CA MET A 108 12.00 1.78 -10.56
C MET A 108 11.51 2.21 -9.17
N CYS A 109 12.32 2.03 -8.12
CA CYS A 109 11.87 2.25 -6.74
C CYS A 109 11.29 3.66 -6.54
N SER A 110 10.02 3.72 -6.12
CA SER A 110 9.32 4.97 -5.83
C SER A 110 9.81 5.63 -4.53
N GLN A 111 10.35 4.83 -3.62
CA GLN A 111 10.91 5.27 -2.34
C GLN A 111 12.33 4.73 -2.15
N PRO A 112 13.34 5.37 -2.78
CA PRO A 112 14.73 4.96 -2.66
C PRO A 112 15.17 4.69 -1.20
N PRO A 113 15.94 3.62 -0.94
CA PRO A 113 16.25 3.20 0.43
C PRO A 113 17.03 4.27 1.21
N LYS A 114 16.70 4.42 2.50
CA LYS A 114 17.45 5.24 3.44
C LYS A 114 18.18 4.37 4.46
N ARG A 115 19.24 4.91 5.07
CA ARG A 115 20.06 4.18 6.04
C ARG A 115 19.44 4.08 7.43
N HIS A 116 18.65 5.08 7.82
CA HIS A 116 18.12 5.19 9.17
C HIS A 116 16.77 4.47 9.28
N HIS A 117 16.56 3.79 10.40
CA HIS A 117 15.29 3.20 10.79
C HIS A 117 14.94 3.70 12.19
N VAL A 118 13.69 4.10 12.36
CA VAL A 118 13.08 4.39 13.66
C VAL A 118 11.99 3.37 13.85
N ASP A 119 12.04 2.64 14.95
CA ASP A 119 11.00 1.69 15.29
C ASP A 119 9.74 2.44 15.75
N LEU A 120 8.69 2.32 14.94
CA LEU A 120 7.38 2.91 15.20
C LEU A 120 6.28 1.86 15.38
N PHE A 121 6.63 0.56 15.46
CA PHE A 121 5.67 -0.52 15.64
C PHE A 121 4.73 -0.34 16.84
N PRO A 122 5.18 0.15 18.03
CA PRO A 122 4.28 0.39 19.15
C PRO A 122 3.17 1.41 18.84
N TYR A 123 3.49 2.45 18.05
CA TYR A 123 2.51 3.44 17.62
C TYR A 123 1.57 2.87 16.54
N PHE A 124 2.11 2.07 15.62
CA PHE A 124 1.29 1.38 14.62
C PHE A 124 0.34 0.36 15.26
N GLU A 125 0.77 -0.34 16.32
CA GLU A 125 -0.07 -1.27 17.08
C GLU A 125 -1.26 -0.54 17.69
N THR A 126 -0.98 0.55 18.41
CA THR A 126 -2.03 1.41 18.97
C THR A 126 -2.96 1.94 17.88
N ALA A 127 -2.42 2.37 16.74
CA ALA A 127 -3.23 2.87 15.65
C ALA A 127 -4.13 1.78 15.05
N ALA A 128 -3.60 0.59 14.79
CA ALA A 128 -4.38 -0.53 14.25
C ALA A 128 -5.51 -0.94 15.19
N LEU A 129 -5.29 -0.96 16.51
CA LEU A 129 -6.34 -1.25 17.49
C LEU A 129 -7.49 -0.23 17.46
N LEU A 130 -7.22 1.00 17.04
CA LEU A 130 -8.20 2.08 16.89
C LEU A 130 -8.85 2.14 15.50
N ALA A 131 -8.41 1.29 14.55
CA ALA A 131 -8.90 1.26 13.18
C ALA A 131 -10.41 0.97 13.11
N PRO A 132 -11.11 1.45 12.05
CA PRO A 132 -12.48 1.05 11.78
C PRO A 132 -12.67 -0.46 11.74
N GLU A 133 -13.89 -0.92 12.04
CA GLU A 133 -14.26 -2.32 11.98
C GLU A 133 -14.07 -2.89 10.56
N GLY A 134 -13.51 -4.09 10.45
CA GLY A 134 -13.32 -4.78 9.18
C GLY A 134 -12.27 -4.16 8.26
N ALA A 135 -11.43 -3.25 8.75
CA ALA A 135 -10.43 -2.57 7.93
C ALA A 135 -9.30 -3.52 7.47
N THR A 136 -8.85 -3.33 6.23
CA THR A 136 -7.59 -3.87 5.72
C THR A 136 -6.51 -2.79 5.79
N ILE A 137 -5.41 -3.09 6.49
CA ILE A 137 -4.29 -2.14 6.67
C ILE A 137 -3.08 -2.61 5.86
N GLY A 138 -2.52 -1.72 5.05
CA GLY A 138 -1.27 -1.98 4.35
C GLY A 138 -0.06 -1.87 5.28
N ILE A 139 0.90 -2.77 5.15
CA ILE A 139 2.24 -2.61 5.72
C ILE A 139 3.21 -2.46 4.54
N SER A 140 3.96 -1.37 4.52
CA SER A 140 4.89 -1.04 3.44
C SER A 140 6.18 -0.46 4.02
N GLY A 141 7.20 -0.34 3.18
CA GLY A 141 8.47 0.24 3.56
C GLY A 141 9.48 0.17 2.43
N GLY A 142 10.75 0.27 2.80
CA GLY A 142 11.83 -0.31 2.01
C GLY A 142 11.70 -1.82 2.00
N GLU A 143 12.11 -2.49 3.08
CA GLU A 143 11.87 -3.91 3.31
C GLU A 143 11.44 -4.20 4.76
N PRO A 144 10.14 -4.45 5.01
CA PRO A 144 9.62 -4.75 6.35
C PRO A 144 10.25 -5.98 7.02
N THR A 145 10.59 -7.03 6.27
CA THR A 145 11.11 -8.28 6.85
C THR A 145 12.55 -8.20 7.33
N LEU A 146 13.25 -7.07 7.08
CA LEU A 146 14.48 -6.73 7.81
C LEU A 146 14.24 -6.58 9.34
N PHE A 147 13.00 -6.30 9.74
CA PHE A 147 12.54 -6.16 11.13
C PHE A 147 11.46 -7.21 11.44
N LYS A 148 11.66 -8.44 10.96
CA LYS A 148 10.64 -9.50 11.01
C LYS A 148 10.13 -9.83 12.40
N ALA A 149 10.96 -9.77 13.44
CA ALA A 149 10.52 -10.02 14.82
C ALA A 149 9.44 -9.01 15.23
N GLN A 150 9.73 -7.71 15.07
CA GLN A 150 8.74 -6.67 15.36
C GLN A 150 7.50 -6.76 14.47
N LEU A 151 7.67 -7.09 13.19
CA LEU A 151 6.56 -7.26 12.27
C LEU A 151 5.64 -8.42 12.67
N PHE A 152 6.20 -9.59 12.99
CA PHE A 152 5.42 -10.77 13.35
C PHE A 152 4.74 -10.58 14.71
N ASP A 153 5.45 -10.05 15.71
CA ASP A 153 4.88 -9.72 17.02
C ASP A 153 3.71 -8.73 16.88
N PHE A 154 3.87 -7.69 16.05
CA PHE A 154 2.82 -6.72 15.76
C PHE A 154 1.59 -7.39 15.13
N LEU A 155 1.79 -8.21 14.08
CA LEU A 155 0.69 -8.88 13.39
C LEU A 155 -0.06 -9.85 14.32
N GLU A 156 0.66 -10.66 15.09
CA GLU A 156 0.08 -11.59 16.05
C GLU A 156 -0.75 -10.84 17.11
N ARG A 157 -0.17 -9.83 17.77
CA ARG A 157 -0.86 -9.06 18.82
C ARG A 157 -2.11 -8.39 18.29
N VAL A 158 -2.02 -7.66 17.17
CA VAL A 158 -3.19 -6.96 16.63
C VAL A 158 -4.27 -7.95 16.22
N LEU A 159 -3.94 -9.02 15.50
CA LEU A 159 -4.94 -9.99 15.02
C LEU A 159 -5.58 -10.82 16.15
N SER A 160 -4.89 -10.97 17.29
CA SER A 160 -5.42 -11.60 18.50
C SER A 160 -6.50 -10.74 19.19
N VAL A 161 -6.33 -9.42 19.19
CA VAL A 161 -7.25 -8.46 19.83
C VAL A 161 -8.36 -8.02 18.87
N ARG A 162 -8.04 -7.89 17.58
CA ARG A 162 -8.93 -7.42 16.51
C ARG A 162 -9.14 -8.52 15.46
N PRO A 163 -10.04 -9.48 15.74
CA PRO A 163 -10.30 -10.59 14.84
C PRO A 163 -10.87 -10.16 13.47
N ASP A 164 -11.45 -8.96 13.41
CA ASP A 164 -12.08 -8.36 12.24
C ASP A 164 -11.08 -7.70 11.26
N LEU A 165 -9.86 -7.40 11.71
CA LEU A 165 -8.88 -6.71 10.87
C LEU A 165 -8.11 -7.67 9.96
N SER A 166 -7.61 -7.12 8.86
CA SER A 166 -6.72 -7.83 7.93
C SER A 166 -5.54 -6.95 7.51
N PHE A 167 -4.48 -7.57 7.02
CA PHE A 167 -3.26 -6.90 6.59
C PHE A 167 -2.86 -7.29 5.17
N HIS A 168 -2.33 -6.32 4.44
CA HIS A 168 -1.61 -6.54 3.19
C HIS A 168 -0.17 -6.07 3.36
N VAL A 169 0.77 -7.01 3.45
CA VAL A 169 2.18 -6.75 3.75
C VAL A 169 2.99 -6.78 2.47
N LEU A 170 3.60 -5.65 2.11
CA LEU A 170 4.50 -5.54 0.96
C LEU A 170 5.92 -5.87 1.41
N THR A 171 6.53 -6.89 0.81
CA THR A 171 7.89 -7.35 1.09
C THR A 171 8.55 -7.85 -0.19
N ASN A 172 9.87 -7.70 -0.31
CA ASN A 172 10.69 -8.25 -1.38
C ASN A 172 10.88 -9.77 -1.28
N GLY A 173 10.39 -10.41 -0.21
CA GLY A 173 10.39 -11.86 -0.04
C GLY A 173 11.77 -12.46 0.27
N GLN A 174 12.79 -11.66 0.61
CA GLN A 174 14.18 -12.11 0.72
C GLN A 174 14.55 -12.72 2.08
N HIS A 175 13.79 -12.46 3.15
CA HIS A 175 14.20 -12.78 4.53
C HIS A 175 13.34 -13.83 5.24
N PHE A 176 12.67 -14.69 4.48
CA PHE A 176 11.94 -15.84 5.03
C PHE A 176 12.86 -17.07 5.14
N GLY A 177 12.65 -17.87 6.18
CA GLY A 177 13.41 -19.10 6.42
C GLY A 177 12.62 -20.13 7.22
N GLU A 178 13.15 -21.36 7.36
CA GLU A 178 12.51 -22.41 8.16
C GLU A 178 12.35 -22.02 9.65
N GLY A 179 13.24 -21.16 10.16
CA GLY A 179 13.14 -20.63 11.54
C GLY A 179 11.93 -19.71 11.77
N ASP A 180 11.26 -19.24 10.71
CA ASP A 180 10.09 -18.36 10.83
C ASP A 180 8.78 -19.16 10.98
N ARG A 181 8.84 -20.50 10.90
CA ARG A 181 7.67 -21.39 10.93
C ARG A 181 6.77 -21.17 12.13
N GLU A 182 7.36 -21.04 13.33
CA GLU A 182 6.61 -20.86 14.57
C GLU A 182 5.90 -19.50 14.57
N ALA A 183 6.63 -18.41 14.36
CA ALA A 183 6.06 -17.06 14.32
C ALA A 183 4.98 -16.91 13.24
N MET A 184 5.22 -17.43 12.03
CA MET A 184 4.22 -17.40 10.96
C MET A 184 3.00 -18.30 11.24
N SER A 185 3.12 -19.31 12.10
CA SER A 185 1.99 -20.14 12.50
C SER A 185 1.05 -19.45 13.49
N CYS A 186 1.55 -18.49 14.26
CA CYS A 186 0.76 -17.65 15.16
C CYS A 186 -0.04 -16.55 14.43
N ILE A 187 0.35 -16.23 13.20
CA ILE A 187 -0.34 -15.24 12.37
C ILE A 187 -1.50 -15.91 11.64
N ASP A 188 -2.70 -15.34 11.74
CA ASP A 188 -3.86 -15.84 11.00
C ASP A 188 -3.66 -15.69 9.49
N ARG A 189 -3.46 -16.84 8.83
CA ARG A 189 -3.18 -16.95 7.40
C ARG A 189 -4.32 -16.44 6.52
N GLY A 190 -5.57 -16.47 6.99
CA GLY A 190 -6.72 -15.96 6.26
C GLY A 190 -6.81 -14.43 6.26
N ARG A 191 -6.02 -13.76 7.12
CA ARG A 191 -6.10 -12.33 7.35
C ARG A 191 -4.85 -11.55 6.95
N VAL A 192 -3.78 -12.24 6.53
CA VAL A 192 -2.56 -11.59 6.04
C VAL A 192 -2.24 -12.05 4.62
N VAL A 193 -2.23 -11.09 3.70
CA VAL A 193 -1.74 -11.28 2.32
C VAL A 193 -0.33 -10.70 2.22
N TRP A 194 0.58 -11.45 1.63
CA TRP A 194 1.96 -11.05 1.37
C TRP A 194 2.10 -10.65 -0.10
N GLY A 195 2.26 -9.35 -0.36
CA GLY A 195 2.51 -8.79 -1.67
C GLY A 195 4.00 -8.86 -2.01
N ILE A 196 4.38 -9.76 -2.91
CA ILE A 196 5.77 -10.12 -3.19
C ILE A 196 6.12 -9.83 -4.66
N PRO A 197 7.18 -9.05 -4.94
CA PRO A 197 7.56 -8.76 -6.30
C PRO A 197 8.28 -9.93 -6.96
N LEU A 198 7.88 -10.29 -8.18
CA LEU A 198 8.62 -11.18 -9.07
C LEU A 198 8.65 -10.54 -10.46
N TYR A 199 9.82 -10.07 -10.88
CA TYR A 199 9.94 -9.25 -12.09
C TYR A 199 10.22 -10.02 -13.38
N SER A 200 10.76 -11.24 -13.29
CA SER A 200 11.07 -12.08 -14.45
C SER A 200 11.23 -13.53 -14.00
N ARG A 201 11.04 -14.47 -14.92
CA ARG A 201 11.47 -15.87 -14.75
C ARG A 201 12.97 -16.03 -14.98
N ASP A 202 13.57 -15.12 -15.74
CA ASP A 202 15.01 -15.09 -15.95
C ASP A 202 15.67 -14.47 -14.72
N PRO A 203 16.54 -15.20 -13.99
CA PRO A 203 17.21 -14.68 -12.82
C PRO A 203 18.09 -13.48 -13.14
N VAL A 204 18.71 -13.42 -14.32
CA VAL A 204 19.59 -12.30 -14.72
C VAL A 204 18.76 -11.02 -14.80
N VAL A 205 17.66 -11.05 -15.53
CA VAL A 205 16.76 -9.89 -15.69
C VAL A 205 16.16 -9.49 -14.34
N HIS A 206 15.75 -10.46 -13.51
CA HIS A 206 15.20 -10.17 -12.20
C HIS A 206 16.21 -9.45 -11.30
N ASP A 207 17.42 -9.99 -11.19
CA ASP A 207 18.47 -9.50 -10.31
C ASP A 207 19.02 -8.15 -10.76
N GLU A 208 19.08 -7.90 -12.07
CA GLU A 208 19.37 -6.59 -12.63
C GLU A 208 18.32 -5.54 -12.24
N ILE A 209 17.04 -5.89 -12.30
CA ILE A 209 15.93 -4.99 -11.94
C ILE A 209 15.99 -4.58 -10.47
N VAL A 210 16.34 -5.51 -9.57
CA VAL A 210 16.43 -5.24 -8.12
C VAL A 210 17.82 -4.82 -7.66
N ALA A 211 18.79 -4.80 -8.59
CA ALA A 211 20.20 -4.54 -8.37
C ALA A 211 20.82 -5.39 -7.24
N LYS A 212 20.50 -6.69 -7.21
CA LYS A 212 20.98 -7.65 -6.20
C LYS A 212 21.13 -9.04 -6.81
N ALA A 213 22.37 -9.50 -6.93
CA ALA A 213 22.68 -10.84 -7.41
C ALA A 213 22.17 -11.92 -6.44
N GLY A 214 21.62 -13.01 -6.98
CA GLY A 214 21.02 -14.11 -6.23
C GLY A 214 19.62 -13.83 -5.69
N ALA A 215 19.05 -12.64 -5.94
CA ALA A 215 17.76 -12.25 -5.36
C ALA A 215 16.60 -13.13 -5.88
N HIS A 216 16.63 -13.50 -7.16
CA HIS A 216 15.64 -14.38 -7.75
C HIS A 216 15.67 -15.79 -7.15
N GLU A 217 16.85 -16.39 -7.04
CA GLU A 217 17.01 -17.73 -6.46
C GLU A 217 16.54 -17.77 -5.01
N GLN A 218 17.01 -16.83 -4.19
CA GLN A 218 16.57 -16.69 -2.80
C GLN A 218 15.05 -16.49 -2.69
N LEU A 219 14.47 -15.69 -3.59
CA LEU A 219 13.02 -15.45 -3.61
C LEU A 219 12.25 -16.75 -3.88
N LEU A 220 12.68 -17.57 -4.84
CA LEU A 220 12.00 -18.83 -5.16
C LEU A 220 12.08 -19.84 -4.01
N GLU A 221 13.22 -19.93 -3.33
CA GLU A 221 13.36 -20.75 -2.12
C GLU A 221 12.40 -20.30 -1.02
N ASN A 222 12.33 -18.99 -0.80
CA ASN A 222 11.47 -18.39 0.21
C ASN A 222 9.98 -18.57 -0.13
N LEU A 223 9.59 -18.41 -1.40
CA LEU A 223 8.23 -18.72 -1.86
C LEU A 223 7.86 -20.19 -1.62
N ALA A 224 8.80 -21.12 -1.77
CA ALA A 224 8.57 -22.52 -1.45
C ALA A 224 8.34 -22.75 0.06
N ILE A 225 9.05 -22.04 0.92
CA ILE A 225 8.82 -22.04 2.38
C ILE A 225 7.43 -21.48 2.69
N MET A 226 7.10 -20.31 2.15
CA MET A 226 5.81 -19.65 2.35
C MET A 226 4.64 -20.53 1.88
N CYS A 227 4.81 -21.24 0.76
CA CYS A 227 3.86 -22.25 0.28
C CYS A 227 3.65 -23.37 1.31
N ARG A 228 4.73 -23.97 1.86
CA ARG A 228 4.63 -25.00 2.91
C ARG A 228 3.97 -24.49 4.19
N LEU A 229 4.09 -23.19 4.47
CA LEU A 229 3.46 -22.53 5.61
C LEU A 229 2.02 -22.08 5.31
N GLY A 230 1.51 -22.25 4.09
CA GLY A 230 0.16 -21.86 3.70
C GLY A 230 -0.08 -20.35 3.72
N ALA A 231 0.98 -19.55 3.51
CA ALA A 231 0.87 -18.10 3.44
C ALA A 231 0.09 -17.68 2.17
N GLN A 232 -0.77 -16.67 2.30
CA GLN A 232 -1.47 -16.08 1.16
C GLN A 232 -0.53 -15.14 0.42
N VAL A 233 -0.19 -15.48 -0.82
CA VAL A 233 0.75 -14.68 -1.63
C VAL A 233 0.01 -14.01 -2.79
N GLU A 234 0.22 -12.69 -2.91
CA GLU A 234 -0.04 -11.90 -4.12
C GLU A 234 1.30 -11.63 -4.80
N LEU A 235 1.52 -12.16 -6.00
CA LEU A 235 2.68 -11.79 -6.80
C LEU A 235 2.46 -10.42 -7.45
N ARG A 236 3.52 -9.62 -7.52
CA ARG A 236 3.47 -8.26 -8.07
C ARG A 236 4.56 -8.10 -9.12
N THR A 237 4.23 -7.55 -10.27
CA THR A 237 5.19 -7.31 -11.36
C THR A 237 4.98 -5.91 -11.90
N VAL A 238 5.91 -5.00 -11.63
CA VAL A 238 5.93 -3.71 -12.33
C VAL A 238 6.36 -3.97 -13.77
N LEU A 239 5.50 -3.63 -14.73
CA LEU A 239 5.75 -3.79 -16.15
C LEU A 239 6.74 -2.73 -16.63
N MET A 240 7.85 -3.16 -17.20
CA MET A 240 8.93 -2.30 -17.65
C MET A 240 9.54 -2.86 -18.94
N ARG A 241 10.26 -2.03 -19.69
CA ARG A 241 10.93 -2.49 -20.93
C ARG A 241 11.82 -3.71 -20.72
N PRO A 242 12.65 -3.81 -19.65
CA PRO A 242 13.53 -4.97 -19.46
C PRO A 242 12.79 -6.30 -19.23
N ASN A 243 11.55 -6.28 -18.74
CA ASN A 243 10.79 -7.52 -18.46
C ASN A 243 9.60 -7.76 -19.38
N ALA A 244 9.21 -6.80 -20.22
CA ALA A 244 8.04 -6.92 -21.08
C ALA A 244 8.10 -8.12 -22.03
N ASP A 245 9.24 -8.32 -22.71
CA ASP A 245 9.43 -9.46 -23.63
C ASP A 245 9.39 -10.82 -22.91
N GLY A 246 9.76 -10.83 -21.62
CA GLY A 246 9.74 -12.02 -20.76
C GLY A 246 8.39 -12.27 -20.07
N LEU A 247 7.42 -11.36 -20.17
CA LEU A 247 6.21 -11.39 -19.35
C LEU A 247 5.36 -12.66 -19.58
N LEU A 248 5.23 -13.13 -20.82
CA LEU A 248 4.49 -14.37 -21.11
C LEU A 248 5.20 -15.62 -20.60
N LYS A 249 6.55 -15.61 -20.58
CA LYS A 249 7.34 -16.68 -19.97
C LYS A 249 7.16 -16.69 -18.45
N LEU A 250 7.15 -15.51 -17.84
CA LEU A 250 6.83 -15.35 -16.42
C LEU A 250 5.42 -15.85 -16.10
N ALA A 251 4.41 -15.46 -16.88
CA ALA A 251 3.04 -15.96 -16.73
C ALA A 251 2.96 -17.49 -16.80
N SER A 252 3.65 -18.09 -17.78
CA SER A 252 3.70 -19.55 -17.92
C SER A 252 4.39 -20.23 -16.74
N PHE A 253 5.45 -19.60 -16.19
CA PHE A 253 6.12 -20.09 -14.99
C PHE A 253 5.23 -20.00 -13.75
N ILE A 254 4.59 -18.86 -13.51
CA ILE A 254 3.67 -18.68 -12.38
C ILE A 254 2.58 -19.74 -12.43
N ALA A 255 1.95 -19.91 -13.60
CA ALA A 255 0.87 -20.87 -13.81
C ALA A 255 1.29 -22.35 -13.66
N ALA A 256 2.57 -22.68 -13.88
CA ALA A 256 3.07 -24.06 -13.82
C ALA A 256 3.77 -24.40 -12.50
N THR A 257 4.43 -23.43 -11.87
CA THR A 257 5.36 -23.67 -10.75
C THR A 257 4.90 -23.03 -9.46
N LEU A 258 4.07 -21.97 -9.53
CA LEU A 258 3.58 -21.25 -8.36
C LEU A 258 2.04 -21.28 -8.24
N PRO A 259 1.34 -22.43 -8.43
CA PRO A 259 -0.12 -22.47 -8.42
C PRO A 259 -0.75 -22.17 -7.05
N PHE A 260 0.05 -22.12 -5.97
CA PHE A 260 -0.41 -21.69 -4.64
C PHE A 260 -0.61 -20.17 -4.54
N VAL A 261 -0.01 -19.41 -5.46
CA VAL A 261 -0.25 -17.96 -5.59
C VAL A 261 -1.66 -17.77 -6.09
N ARG A 262 -2.47 -17.05 -5.32
CA ARG A 262 -3.88 -16.79 -5.68
C ARG A 262 -4.02 -15.64 -6.67
N THR A 263 -3.16 -14.63 -6.53
CA THR A 263 -3.30 -13.37 -7.25
C THR A 263 -1.96 -12.97 -7.87
N TRP A 264 -1.99 -12.56 -9.14
CA TRP A 264 -0.89 -11.89 -9.81
C TRP A 264 -1.29 -10.49 -10.28
N ALA A 265 -0.69 -9.47 -9.68
CA ALA A 265 -0.88 -8.07 -10.05
C ALA A 265 0.23 -7.62 -11.00
N ILE A 266 -0.14 -7.33 -12.25
CA ILE A 266 0.73 -6.60 -13.18
C ILE A 266 0.48 -5.12 -12.95
N MET A 267 1.54 -4.34 -12.77
CA MET A 267 1.44 -2.95 -12.33
C MET A 267 2.09 -2.00 -13.32
N GLN A 268 1.45 -0.85 -13.57
CA GLN A 268 2.10 0.25 -14.27
C GLN A 268 3.01 1.08 -13.36
N MET A 269 4.12 1.56 -13.94
CA MET A 269 5.21 2.21 -13.23
C MET A 269 4.85 3.62 -12.74
N GLU A 270 5.20 3.93 -11.50
CA GLU A 270 5.00 5.25 -10.89
C GLU A 270 6.20 6.18 -11.19
N ASN A 271 5.94 7.41 -11.65
CA ASN A 271 6.99 8.37 -12.05
C ASN A 271 7.57 9.15 -10.85
N ILE A 272 8.15 8.46 -9.87
CA ILE A 272 8.76 9.07 -8.67
C ILE A 272 10.04 8.29 -8.30
N GLY A 273 10.86 8.85 -7.39
CA GLY A 273 12.09 8.20 -6.94
C GLY A 273 13.03 7.86 -8.11
N PHE A 274 13.55 6.63 -8.12
CA PHE A 274 14.36 6.11 -9.21
C PHE A 274 13.55 5.85 -10.48
N GLY A 275 12.26 5.50 -10.37
CA GLY A 275 11.36 5.38 -11.52
C GLY A 275 11.29 6.66 -12.36
N ARG A 276 11.33 7.83 -11.72
CA ARG A 276 11.41 9.13 -12.42
C ARG A 276 12.75 9.33 -13.14
N MET A 277 13.86 8.95 -12.50
CA MET A 277 15.20 9.10 -13.05
C MET A 277 15.41 8.20 -14.27
N ASN A 278 14.85 6.99 -14.21
CA ASN A 278 15.01 5.95 -15.22
C ASN A 278 13.79 5.84 -16.16
N TRP A 279 12.87 6.81 -16.15
CA TRP A 279 11.60 6.73 -16.88
C TRP A 279 11.76 6.39 -18.37
N LYS A 280 12.69 7.07 -19.05
CA LYS A 280 12.92 6.89 -20.50
C LYS A 280 13.37 5.48 -20.87
N THR A 281 14.11 4.81 -19.97
CA THR A 281 14.67 3.48 -20.20
C THR A 281 13.75 2.38 -19.69
N LEU A 282 12.97 2.63 -18.64
CA LEU A 282 12.14 1.62 -18.00
C LEU A 282 10.68 1.63 -18.42
N PHE A 283 10.08 2.79 -18.70
CA PHE A 283 8.64 2.87 -18.93
C PHE A 283 8.22 2.07 -20.16
N TYR A 284 7.30 1.12 -19.96
CA TYR A 284 6.68 0.35 -21.02
C TYR A 284 5.29 0.90 -21.33
N ASP A 285 5.10 1.37 -22.55
CA ASP A 285 3.82 1.89 -23.00
C ASP A 285 2.86 0.74 -23.36
N SER A 286 2.10 0.30 -22.36
CA SER A 286 1.09 -0.75 -22.56
C SER A 286 -0.09 -0.31 -23.43
N SER A 287 -0.25 0.99 -23.70
CA SER A 287 -1.32 1.47 -24.59
C SER A 287 -1.04 1.11 -26.05
N GLU A 288 0.23 0.87 -26.41
CA GLU A 288 0.65 0.37 -27.70
C GLU A 288 0.94 -1.14 -27.67
N GLY A 289 1.59 -1.61 -26.60
CA GLY A 289 2.04 -2.98 -26.44
C GLY A 289 1.15 -3.87 -25.56
N PHE A 290 -0.18 -3.76 -25.64
CA PHE A 290 -1.04 -4.51 -24.71
C PHE A 290 -1.09 -6.03 -24.97
N ASP A 291 -0.83 -6.50 -26.19
CA ASP A 291 -0.97 -7.94 -26.56
C ASP A 291 -0.22 -8.87 -25.59
N ILE A 292 1.03 -8.51 -25.25
CA ILE A 292 1.84 -9.33 -24.34
C ILE A 292 1.25 -9.36 -22.92
N VAL A 293 0.64 -8.27 -22.48
CA VAL A 293 -0.04 -8.16 -21.18
C VAL A 293 -1.31 -9.02 -21.17
N GLY A 294 -2.15 -8.87 -22.20
CA GLY A 294 -3.39 -9.64 -22.35
C GLY A 294 -3.14 -11.15 -22.39
N ARG A 295 -2.21 -11.60 -23.24
CA ARG A 295 -1.84 -13.03 -23.34
C ARG A 295 -1.26 -13.58 -22.04
N SER A 296 -0.53 -12.77 -21.28
CA SER A 296 0.03 -13.17 -19.98
C SER A 296 -1.07 -13.34 -18.93
N ILE A 297 -2.06 -12.44 -18.91
CA ILE A 297 -3.25 -12.54 -18.05
C ILE A 297 -4.06 -13.78 -18.39
N ASP A 298 -4.39 -13.99 -19.67
CA ASP A 298 -5.17 -15.13 -20.12
C ASP A 298 -4.48 -16.45 -19.74
N ARG A 299 -3.15 -16.49 -19.87
CA ARG A 299 -2.35 -17.65 -19.52
C ARG A 299 -2.51 -18.05 -18.05
N VAL A 300 -2.36 -17.12 -17.10
CA VAL A 300 -2.50 -17.46 -15.67
C VAL A 300 -3.95 -17.73 -15.28
N ARG A 301 -4.91 -16.97 -15.83
CA ARG A 301 -6.34 -17.12 -15.51
C ARG A 301 -6.89 -18.45 -16.02
N SER A 302 -6.39 -18.96 -17.14
CA SER A 302 -6.73 -20.30 -17.63
C SER A 302 -6.34 -21.43 -16.64
N ARG A 303 -5.51 -21.13 -15.63
CA ARG A 303 -5.10 -22.05 -14.56
C ARG A 303 -5.68 -21.70 -13.18
N GLY A 304 -6.66 -20.80 -13.12
CA GLY A 304 -7.37 -20.47 -11.88
C GLY A 304 -6.65 -19.46 -10.98
N ILE A 305 -5.59 -18.81 -11.47
CA ILE A 305 -4.91 -17.71 -10.76
C ILE A 305 -5.58 -16.40 -11.16
N ASP A 306 -6.01 -15.61 -10.19
CA ASP A 306 -6.57 -14.28 -10.45
C ASP A 306 -5.47 -13.34 -10.94
N ALA A 307 -5.76 -12.52 -11.93
CA ALA A 307 -4.82 -11.57 -12.48
C ALA A 307 -5.43 -10.18 -12.62
N TRP A 308 -4.71 -9.17 -12.14
CA TRP A 308 -5.17 -7.79 -12.09
C TRP A 308 -4.15 -6.82 -12.68
N LEU A 309 -4.67 -5.72 -13.21
CA LEU A 309 -3.94 -4.61 -13.80
C LEU A 309 -3.98 -3.43 -12.84
N TYR A 310 -2.93 -3.26 -12.03
CA TYR A 310 -2.84 -2.16 -11.08
C TYR A 310 -2.23 -0.92 -11.73
N ASN A 311 -2.82 0.24 -11.46
CA ASN A 311 -2.36 1.55 -11.93
C ASN A 311 -2.48 1.76 -13.45
N PHE A 312 -3.31 0.96 -14.14
CA PHE A 312 -3.62 1.15 -15.55
C PHE A 312 -4.84 2.09 -15.70
N PRO A 313 -4.71 3.25 -16.37
CA PRO A 313 -5.87 4.01 -16.79
C PRO A 313 -6.72 3.19 -17.77
N LEU A 314 -8.05 3.14 -17.61
CA LEU A 314 -8.90 2.27 -18.45
C LEU A 314 -8.83 2.57 -19.95
N CYS A 315 -8.49 3.80 -20.33
CA CYS A 315 -8.30 4.19 -21.72
C CYS A 315 -7.04 3.58 -22.38
N THR A 316 -6.10 3.05 -21.58
CA THR A 316 -4.92 2.32 -22.10
C THR A 316 -5.14 0.81 -22.15
N VAL A 317 -6.31 0.33 -21.71
CA VAL A 317 -6.65 -1.09 -21.61
C VAL A 317 -7.75 -1.43 -22.63
N PRO A 318 -7.54 -2.44 -23.50
CA PRO A 318 -8.57 -2.92 -24.41
C PRO A 318 -9.82 -3.39 -23.65
N GLU A 319 -10.99 -3.16 -24.24
CA GLU A 319 -12.29 -3.40 -23.60
C GLU A 319 -12.44 -4.75 -22.89
N PRO A 320 -12.02 -5.90 -23.47
CA PRO A 320 -12.17 -7.21 -22.82
C PRO A 320 -11.41 -7.35 -21.49
N TYR A 321 -10.40 -6.50 -21.25
CA TYR A 321 -9.54 -6.58 -20.06
C TYR A 321 -9.84 -5.48 -19.03
N ARG A 322 -10.72 -4.51 -19.33
CA ARG A 322 -10.97 -3.35 -18.44
C ARG A 322 -11.53 -3.74 -17.08
N SER A 323 -12.32 -4.81 -17.00
CA SER A 323 -12.83 -5.32 -15.73
C SER A 323 -11.73 -5.86 -14.81
N LEU A 324 -10.53 -6.11 -15.35
CA LEU A 324 -9.36 -6.57 -14.60
C LEU A 324 -8.48 -5.41 -14.14
N ALA A 325 -8.85 -4.16 -14.42
CA ALA A 325 -8.10 -2.96 -14.06
C ALA A 325 -8.86 -2.10 -13.04
N PRO A 326 -9.01 -2.55 -11.78
CA PRO A 326 -9.68 -1.78 -10.75
C PRO A 326 -8.91 -0.50 -10.39
N ALA A 327 -9.58 0.46 -9.78
CA ALA A 327 -8.97 1.70 -9.32
C ALA A 327 -8.06 1.48 -8.10
N THR A 328 -6.78 1.15 -8.34
CA THR A 328 -5.81 0.78 -7.29
C THR A 328 -4.88 1.89 -6.83
N ILE A 329 -4.83 3.02 -7.55
CA ILE A 329 -4.05 4.19 -7.12
C ILE A 329 -4.77 4.79 -5.93
N SER A 330 -4.06 4.95 -4.80
CA SER A 330 -4.62 5.58 -3.60
C SER A 330 -5.22 6.93 -3.95
N ASP A 331 -6.39 7.22 -3.37
CA ASP A 331 -7.14 8.47 -3.52
C ASP A 331 -6.28 9.75 -3.45
N TRP A 332 -5.33 9.79 -2.54
CA TRP A 332 -4.42 10.94 -2.34
C TRP A 332 -3.33 11.08 -3.41
N LYS A 333 -3.10 10.05 -4.23
CA LYS A 333 -2.14 10.03 -5.36
C LYS A 333 -2.82 10.13 -6.72
N ARG A 334 -4.15 10.08 -6.78
CA ARG A 334 -4.90 9.89 -8.02
C ARG A 334 -5.29 11.23 -8.64
N ALA A 335 -5.05 11.36 -9.93
CA ALA A 335 -5.51 12.50 -10.74
C ALA A 335 -6.17 12.05 -12.05
N TYR A 336 -7.02 12.92 -12.58
CA TYR A 336 -7.60 12.82 -13.92
C TYR A 336 -7.15 14.02 -14.73
N ARG A 337 -6.85 13.79 -16.02
CA ARG A 337 -6.45 14.86 -16.94
C ARG A 337 -7.68 15.51 -17.58
N ASP A 338 -7.49 16.64 -18.26
CA ASP A 338 -8.56 17.36 -18.95
C ASP A 338 -9.25 16.50 -20.02
N GLU A 339 -8.50 15.61 -20.69
CA GLU A 339 -9.02 14.67 -21.66
C GLU A 339 -9.95 13.61 -21.04
N CYS A 340 -10.01 13.51 -19.71
CA CYS A 340 -10.95 12.63 -19.00
C CYS A 340 -12.32 13.28 -18.81
N ASN A 341 -12.50 14.55 -19.16
CA ASN A 341 -13.79 15.24 -19.04
C ASN A 341 -14.82 14.62 -20.00
N GLY A 342 -15.98 14.25 -19.47
CA GLY A 342 -17.03 13.55 -20.23
C GLY A 342 -16.79 12.05 -20.46
N CYS A 343 -15.75 11.45 -19.88
CA CYS A 343 -15.49 10.01 -20.01
C CYS A 343 -16.51 9.18 -19.23
N SER A 344 -17.21 8.26 -19.89
CA SER A 344 -18.29 7.45 -19.30
C SER A 344 -17.82 6.43 -18.27
N VAL A 345 -16.53 6.07 -18.29
CA VAL A 345 -15.92 5.12 -17.35
C VAL A 345 -15.06 5.78 -16.27
N LYS A 346 -15.11 7.11 -16.14
CA LYS A 346 -14.26 7.87 -15.21
C LYS A 346 -14.38 7.37 -13.76
N ASP A 347 -15.61 7.13 -13.29
CA ASP A 347 -15.88 6.77 -11.88
C ASP A 347 -15.29 5.43 -11.45
N ARG A 348 -15.05 4.52 -12.40
CA ARG A 348 -14.42 3.21 -12.18
C ARG A 348 -12.95 3.16 -12.58
N CYS A 349 -12.43 4.23 -13.18
CA CYS A 349 -11.06 4.29 -13.65
C CYS A 349 -10.08 4.55 -12.50
N GLY A 350 -8.90 3.92 -12.53
CA GLY A 350 -7.81 4.23 -11.61
C GLY A 350 -7.19 5.61 -11.82
N GLY A 351 -7.47 6.26 -12.95
CA GLY A 351 -6.85 7.52 -13.33
C GLY A 351 -5.34 7.37 -13.54
N PHE A 352 -4.61 8.45 -13.26
CA PHE A 352 -3.16 8.49 -13.31
C PHE A 352 -2.62 8.82 -11.91
N PHE A 353 -1.34 8.52 -11.69
CA PHE A 353 -0.62 9.15 -10.57
C PHE A 353 -0.60 10.67 -10.79
N GLU A 354 -0.79 11.46 -9.73
CA GLU A 354 -0.87 12.93 -9.75
C GLU A 354 0.39 13.57 -10.37
N TRP A 355 1.54 12.91 -10.22
CA TRP A 355 2.82 13.31 -10.80
C TRP A 355 3.19 12.55 -12.09
N HIS A 356 2.23 11.88 -12.73
CA HIS A 356 2.45 11.27 -14.03
C HIS A 356 2.83 12.36 -15.06
N PRO A 357 3.86 12.16 -15.91
CA PRO A 357 4.22 13.18 -16.88
C PRO A 357 3.09 13.45 -17.88
N ALA A 358 2.82 14.72 -18.17
CA ALA A 358 1.83 15.10 -19.18
C ALA A 358 2.28 14.70 -20.60
N ASN A 359 3.55 14.98 -20.93
CA ASN A 359 4.07 14.95 -22.31
C ASN A 359 4.91 13.71 -22.65
N ARG A 360 4.91 12.69 -21.79
CA ARG A 360 5.66 11.43 -22.01
C ARG A 360 5.02 10.29 -21.23
N GLY A 361 5.12 9.07 -21.73
CA GLY A 361 4.46 7.90 -21.16
C GLY A 361 3.59 7.24 -22.22
N TYR A 362 2.29 7.17 -21.97
CA TYR A 362 1.32 6.57 -22.89
C TYR A 362 1.14 7.39 -24.17
N SER A 363 1.19 6.69 -25.31
CA SER A 363 0.95 7.25 -26.65
C SER A 363 -0.53 7.26 -27.02
N LYS A 364 -1.31 6.30 -26.51
CA LYS A 364 -2.76 6.21 -26.76
C LYS A 364 -3.56 6.48 -25.50
N LEU A 365 -4.16 7.66 -25.44
CA LEU A 365 -5.06 8.11 -24.37
C LEU A 365 -6.31 8.74 -24.99
N GLY A 366 -7.44 8.67 -24.27
CA GLY A 366 -8.66 9.36 -24.68
C GLY A 366 -9.84 9.02 -23.79
N ALA A 367 -10.81 9.92 -23.72
CA ALA A 367 -12.10 9.63 -23.11
C ALA A 367 -12.77 8.46 -23.84
N ILE A 368 -13.30 7.52 -23.07
CA ILE A 368 -14.19 6.48 -23.59
C ILE A 368 -15.60 7.07 -23.51
N GLN A 369 -16.33 6.99 -24.63
CA GLN A 369 -17.72 7.41 -24.75
C GLN A 369 -18.64 6.30 -24.28
#